data_AF-A0A4R4ZIB5-F1
#
_entry.id   AF-A0A4R4ZIB5-F1
#
_cell.length_a   1.000
_cell.length_b   1.000
_cell.length_c   1.000
_cell.angle_alpha   90.00
_cell.angle_beta   90.00
_cell.angle_gamma   90.00
#
_symmetry.space_group_name_H-M   'P 1'
#
loop_
_entity.id
_entity.type
_entity.pdbx_description
1 polymer ?
#
loop_
_entity_poly.entity_id
_entity_poly.type
_entity_poly.pdbx_seq_one_letter_code
_entity_poly.pdbx_strand_id
1 'polypeptide(L)'
;MQYFVYGRDRAGAGELKASLTPEHWAFMDGYADTLIARGPTLTPDGESTTGSLHIVDLPTLEAAQSFAYDETYYRAGVFDDVLLCRFTNHTPGTMWDFTSAAAGLNRYLVHTDDAPRPLSSPQIILYGDLSALDTDQHLGRAVLLESPDPESAAALAQADVSQVHPWTFGGRR
;
A
#
# COMPACT_ATOMS: atom_id res chain seq x y z
N MET A 1 -2.30 15.78 5.19
CA MET A 1 -1.25 14.92 5.78
C MET A 1 -1.40 13.55 5.15
N GLN A 2 -0.30 12.87 4.87
CA GLN A 2 -0.37 11.59 4.17
C GLN A 2 -0.36 10.43 5.17
N TYR A 3 -1.15 9.40 4.86
CA TYR A 3 -1.32 8.23 5.70
C TYR A 3 -1.13 6.97 4.88
N PHE A 4 -0.47 5.99 5.48
CA PHE A 4 -0.32 4.63 4.96
C PHE A 4 -1.37 3.75 5.64
N VAL A 5 -2.22 3.11 4.83
CA VAL A 5 -3.29 2.22 5.28
C VAL A 5 -3.14 0.88 4.59
N TYR A 6 -2.80 -0.16 5.34
CA TYR A 6 -2.64 -1.50 4.82
C TYR A 6 -3.51 -2.49 5.60
N GLY A 7 -4.60 -2.93 4.97
CA GLY A 7 -5.45 -4.00 5.48
C GLY A 7 -4.95 -5.35 4.98
N ARG A 8 -4.64 -6.27 5.89
CA ARG A 8 -4.23 -7.64 5.55
C ARG A 8 -5.46 -8.54 5.58
N ASP A 9 -5.70 -9.27 4.50
CA ASP A 9 -6.89 -10.11 4.39
C ASP A 9 -6.83 -11.26 5.40
N ARG A 10 -7.95 -11.52 6.07
CA ARG A 10 -8.13 -12.70 6.91
C ARG A 10 -8.16 -13.96 6.06
N ALA A 11 -7.59 -15.04 6.58
CA ALA A 11 -7.66 -16.35 5.94
C ALA A 11 -9.11 -16.74 5.62
N GLY A 12 -9.36 -17.15 4.38
CA GLY A 12 -10.69 -17.55 3.89
C GLY A 12 -11.67 -16.40 3.60
N ALA A 13 -11.23 -15.14 3.62
CA ALA A 13 -12.10 -13.99 3.32
C ALA A 13 -12.29 -13.71 1.81
N GLY A 14 -11.65 -14.47 0.91
CA GLY A 14 -11.60 -14.18 -0.53
C GLY A 14 -12.98 -14.04 -1.19
N GLU A 15 -13.90 -14.97 -0.94
CA GLU A 15 -15.26 -14.91 -1.51
C GLU A 15 -16.06 -13.71 -0.99
N LEU A 16 -15.93 -13.41 0.31
CA LEU A 16 -16.56 -12.24 0.93
C LEU A 16 -15.98 -10.94 0.37
N LYS A 17 -14.67 -10.87 0.19
CA LYS A 17 -14.01 -9.70 -0.41
C LYS A 17 -14.47 -9.48 -1.85
N ALA A 18 -14.55 -10.56 -2.63
CA ALA A 18 -15.03 -10.49 -4.01
C ALA A 18 -16.48 -9.98 -4.08
N SER A 19 -17.37 -10.45 -3.19
CA SER A 19 -18.77 -10.00 -3.18
C SER A 19 -18.95 -8.54 -2.76
N LEU A 20 -18.03 -7.99 -1.97
CA LEU A 20 -18.04 -6.60 -1.47
C LEU A 20 -17.19 -5.63 -2.31
N THR A 21 -16.56 -6.12 -3.38
CA THR A 21 -15.68 -5.30 -4.22
C THR A 21 -16.38 -4.07 -4.83
N PRO A 22 -17.62 -4.16 -5.33
CA PRO A 22 -18.34 -2.99 -5.85
C PRO A 22 -18.55 -1.89 -4.79
N GLU A 23 -18.94 -2.25 -3.58
CA GLU A 23 -19.17 -1.33 -2.47
C GLU A 23 -17.85 -0.74 -1.94
N HIS A 24 -16.79 -1.55 -1.89
CA HIS A 24 -15.45 -1.04 -1.59
C HIS A 24 -15.01 0.00 -2.63
N TRP A 25 -15.25 -0.24 -3.92
CA TRP A 25 -14.94 0.77 -4.95
C TRP A 25 -15.80 2.02 -4.82
N ALA A 26 -17.10 1.90 -4.54
CA ALA A 26 -17.97 3.05 -4.32
C ALA A 26 -17.51 3.90 -3.13
N PHE A 27 -17.02 3.27 -2.05
CA PHE A 27 -16.39 3.99 -0.95
C PHE A 27 -15.13 4.71 -1.40
N MET A 28 -14.24 4.03 -2.12
CA MET A 28 -12.96 4.59 -2.58
C MET A 28 -13.13 5.74 -3.59
N ASP A 29 -14.22 5.77 -4.36
CA ASP A 29 -14.54 6.90 -5.25
C ASP A 29 -14.66 8.22 -4.49
N GLY A 30 -15.13 8.19 -3.24
CA GLY A 30 -15.24 9.38 -2.37
C GLY A 30 -13.88 9.98 -1.97
N TYR A 31 -12.79 9.23 -2.17
CA TYR A 31 -11.42 9.63 -1.84
C TYR A 31 -10.52 9.75 -3.07
N ALA A 32 -11.08 9.64 -4.28
CA ALA A 32 -10.33 9.58 -5.54
C ALA A 32 -9.28 10.70 -5.67
N ASP A 33 -9.67 11.94 -5.34
CA ASP A 33 -8.80 13.13 -5.45
C ASP A 33 -7.71 13.19 -4.38
N THR A 34 -7.81 12.38 -3.32
CA THR A 34 -6.88 12.36 -2.18
C THR A 34 -5.95 11.16 -2.18
N LEU A 35 -6.24 10.14 -2.98
CA LEU A 35 -5.40 8.96 -3.09
C LEU A 35 -4.07 9.34 -3.76
N ILE A 36 -2.98 8.77 -3.25
CA ILE A 36 -1.62 8.90 -3.79
C ILE A 36 -1.18 7.57 -4.41
N ALA A 37 -1.50 6.47 -3.74
CA ALA A 37 -1.31 5.12 -4.27
C ALA A 37 -2.40 4.20 -3.74
N ARG A 38 -2.75 3.19 -4.52
CA ARG A 38 -3.69 2.14 -4.11
C ARG A 38 -3.45 0.84 -4.86
N GLY A 39 -3.74 -0.27 -4.21
CA GLY A 39 -3.71 -1.57 -4.87
C GLY A 39 -3.79 -2.76 -3.94
N PRO A 40 -4.28 -3.91 -4.41
CA PRO A 40 -4.22 -5.13 -3.63
C PRO A 40 -2.78 -5.63 -3.54
N THR A 41 -2.41 -6.15 -2.37
CA THR A 41 -1.33 -7.14 -2.31
C THR A 41 -1.88 -8.48 -2.76
N LEU A 42 -1.02 -9.34 -3.30
CA LEU A 42 -1.42 -10.59 -3.95
C LEU A 42 -0.67 -11.79 -3.36
N THR A 43 -1.15 -12.98 -3.69
CA THR A 43 -0.42 -14.24 -3.55
C THR A 43 0.79 -14.26 -4.50
N PRO A 44 1.80 -15.12 -4.27
CA PRO A 44 2.98 -15.23 -5.15
C PRO A 44 2.67 -15.53 -6.61
N ASP A 45 1.60 -16.27 -6.89
CA ASP A 45 1.09 -16.57 -8.23
C ASP A 45 0.27 -15.41 -8.85
N GLY A 46 -0.06 -14.39 -8.07
CA GLY A 46 -0.87 -13.25 -8.49
C GLY A 46 -2.36 -13.54 -8.66
N GLU A 47 -2.83 -14.75 -8.31
CA GLU A 47 -4.20 -15.18 -8.58
C GLU A 47 -5.21 -14.67 -7.55
N SER A 48 -4.78 -14.42 -6.31
CA SER A 48 -5.64 -14.00 -5.20
C SER A 48 -5.10 -12.78 -4.49
N THR A 49 -5.98 -11.96 -3.92
CA THR A 49 -5.56 -10.84 -3.06
C THR A 49 -5.21 -11.35 -1.66
N THR A 50 -4.21 -10.73 -1.05
CA THR A 50 -3.79 -10.96 0.34
C THR A 50 -3.97 -9.73 1.23
N GLY A 51 -4.42 -8.62 0.65
CA GLY A 51 -4.63 -7.37 1.36
C GLY A 51 -4.99 -6.22 0.42
N SER A 52 -5.03 -5.03 0.99
CA SER A 52 -5.33 -3.78 0.29
C SER A 52 -4.47 -2.65 0.85
N LEU A 53 -3.63 -2.07 0.01
CA LEU A 53 -2.82 -0.90 0.32
C LEU A 53 -3.49 0.37 -0.20
N HIS A 54 -3.48 1.41 0.63
CA HIS A 54 -3.79 2.78 0.25
C HIS A 54 -2.79 3.74 0.88
N ILE A 55 -2.34 4.72 0.10
CA ILE A 55 -1.65 5.90 0.59
C ILE A 55 -2.52 7.09 0.20
N VAL A 56 -2.90 7.90 1.19
CA VAL A 56 -3.95 8.91 1.03
C VAL A 56 -3.58 10.21 1.75
N ASP A 57 -3.87 11.35 1.15
CA ASP A 57 -3.69 12.69 1.74
C ASP A 57 -4.99 13.20 2.36
N LEU A 58 -5.06 13.23 3.69
CA LEU A 58 -6.25 13.60 4.45
C LEU A 58 -5.95 14.76 5.41
N PRO A 59 -6.95 15.62 5.69
CA PRO A 59 -6.73 16.84 6.47
C PRO A 59 -6.44 16.56 7.94
N THR A 60 -6.95 15.45 8.50
CA THR A 60 -6.86 15.13 9.93
C THR A 60 -6.62 13.64 10.17
N LEU A 61 -6.17 13.31 11.38
CA LEU A 61 -6.06 11.92 11.84
C LEU A 61 -7.44 11.24 11.90
N GLU A 62 -8.47 11.96 12.35
CA GLU A 62 -9.85 11.47 12.40
C GLU A 62 -10.36 11.08 10.99
N ALA A 63 -10.07 11.88 9.97
CA ALA A 63 -10.40 11.53 8.59
C ALA A 63 -9.67 10.26 8.13
N ALA A 64 -8.41 10.06 8.54
CA ALA A 64 -7.65 8.85 8.23
C ALA A 64 -8.19 7.61 8.97
N GLN A 65 -8.66 7.77 10.21
CA GLN A 65 -9.36 6.72 10.95
C GLN A 65 -10.67 6.34 10.27
N SER A 66 -11.49 7.32 9.86
CA SER A 66 -12.70 7.04 9.06
C SER A 66 -12.37 6.34 7.74
N PHE A 67 -11.34 6.78 7.02
CA PHE A 67 -10.90 6.10 5.81
C PHE A 67 -10.54 4.63 6.07
N ALA A 68 -9.81 4.35 7.15
CA ALA A 68 -9.33 3.00 7.48
C ALA A 68 -10.43 2.08 8.03
N TYR A 69 -11.36 2.61 8.82
CA TYR A 69 -12.28 1.80 9.63
C TYR A 69 -13.75 1.92 9.22
N ASP A 70 -14.15 2.92 8.44
CA ASP A 70 -15.49 3.00 7.87
C ASP A 70 -15.59 2.34 6.49
N GLU A 71 -14.47 1.87 5.93
CA GLU A 71 -14.46 1.23 4.62
C GLU A 71 -15.06 -0.19 4.68
N THR A 72 -15.58 -0.63 3.52
CA THR A 72 -16.44 -1.81 3.40
C THR A 72 -15.76 -3.10 3.87
N TYR A 73 -14.50 -3.33 3.52
CA TYR A 73 -13.82 -4.59 3.86
C TYR A 73 -13.57 -4.71 5.37
N TYR A 74 -13.12 -3.65 6.02
CA TYR A 74 -12.90 -3.60 7.46
C TYR A 74 -14.21 -3.85 8.22
N ARG A 75 -15.27 -3.11 7.90
CA ARG A 75 -16.57 -3.27 8.59
C ARG A 75 -17.18 -4.66 8.41
N ALA A 76 -16.87 -5.34 7.31
CA ALA A 76 -17.33 -6.69 7.03
C ALA A 76 -16.41 -7.80 7.60
N GLY A 77 -15.29 -7.47 8.24
CA GLY A 77 -14.36 -8.45 8.78
C GLY A 77 -13.59 -9.23 7.71
N VAL A 78 -13.32 -8.59 6.57
CA VAL A 78 -12.44 -9.10 5.52
C VAL A 78 -10.99 -9.00 5.95
N PHE A 79 -10.61 -7.93 6.65
CA PHE A 79 -9.25 -7.77 7.17
C PHE A 79 -9.08 -8.45 8.52
N ASP A 80 -7.94 -9.11 8.70
CA ASP A 80 -7.48 -9.62 10.01
C ASP A 80 -6.91 -8.48 10.86
N ASP A 81 -6.14 -7.61 10.21
CA ASP A 81 -5.57 -6.41 10.81
C ASP A 81 -5.49 -5.26 9.80
N VAL A 82 -5.42 -4.03 10.34
CA VAL A 82 -5.18 -2.81 9.58
C VAL A 82 -4.03 -2.05 10.20
N LEU A 83 -2.98 -1.80 9.42
CA LEU A 83 -1.90 -0.90 9.78
C LEU A 83 -2.22 0.51 9.28
N LEU A 84 -2.45 1.43 10.21
CA LEU A 84 -2.63 2.86 9.95
C LEU A 84 -1.43 3.63 10.53
N CYS A 85 -0.65 4.27 9.66
CA CYS A 85 0.54 5.05 10.03
C CYS A 85 0.54 6.42 9.33
N ARG A 86 1.29 7.38 9.87
CA ARG A 86 1.66 8.58 9.12
C ARG A 86 2.65 8.19 8.03
N PHE A 87 2.56 8.84 6.87
CA PHE A 87 3.43 8.62 5.73
C PHE A 87 4.15 9.92 5.36
N THR A 88 5.47 9.86 5.22
CA THR A 88 6.28 10.96 4.67
C THR A 88 6.79 10.54 3.30
N ASN A 89 6.15 11.03 2.24
CA ASN A 89 6.50 10.70 0.87
C ASN A 89 7.80 11.39 0.43
N HIS A 90 8.73 10.59 -0.10
CA HIS A 90 10.02 11.03 -0.63
C HIS A 90 10.08 10.98 -2.16
N THR A 91 8.99 10.58 -2.82
CA THR A 91 8.85 10.56 -4.28
C THR A 91 7.97 11.73 -4.72
N PRO A 92 8.36 12.48 -5.77
CA PRO A 92 7.49 13.49 -6.33
C PRO A 92 6.26 12.83 -6.99
N GLY A 93 5.06 13.27 -6.60
CA GLY A 93 3.81 12.84 -7.23
C GLY A 93 3.19 11.59 -6.60
N THR A 94 2.51 10.83 -7.45
CA THR A 94 1.58 9.75 -7.13
C THR A 94 1.89 8.50 -7.95
N MET A 95 1.23 7.38 -7.64
CA MET A 95 1.42 6.15 -8.41
C MET A 95 1.05 6.30 -9.90
N TRP A 96 0.18 7.25 -10.24
CA TRP A 96 -0.25 7.49 -11.63
C TRP A 96 0.81 8.23 -12.45
N ASP A 97 1.76 8.90 -11.80
CA ASP A 97 2.87 9.59 -12.47
C ASP A 97 3.97 8.62 -12.90
N PHE A 98 3.90 7.35 -12.47
CA PHE A 98 4.86 6.32 -12.86
C PHE A 98 4.61 5.84 -14.29
N THR A 99 5.44 6.30 -15.23
CA THR A 99 5.36 5.94 -16.66
C THR A 99 6.46 5.01 -17.12
N SER A 100 7.39 4.62 -16.24
CA SER A 100 8.62 3.90 -16.57
C SER A 100 8.48 2.37 -16.58
N ALA A 101 7.25 1.86 -16.73
CA ALA A 101 6.98 0.44 -16.65
C ALA A 101 7.76 -0.34 -17.73
N ALA A 102 8.58 -1.31 -17.31
CA ALA A 102 9.39 -2.11 -18.22
C ALA A 102 8.81 -3.52 -18.40
N ALA A 103 8.92 -4.06 -19.61
CA ALA A 103 8.49 -5.43 -19.89
C ALA A 103 9.26 -6.44 -19.03
N GLY A 104 8.54 -7.42 -18.47
CA GLY A 104 9.11 -8.48 -17.65
C GLY A 104 9.34 -8.12 -16.17
N LEU A 105 8.94 -6.93 -15.73
CA LEU A 105 8.94 -6.57 -14.32
C LEU A 105 7.56 -6.79 -13.67
N ASN A 106 7.61 -7.20 -12.41
CA ASN A 106 6.47 -7.32 -11.51
C ASN A 106 6.48 -6.17 -10.51
N ARG A 107 5.34 -5.88 -9.90
CA ARG A 107 5.21 -4.81 -8.91
C ARG A 107 5.15 -5.38 -7.50
N TYR A 108 5.77 -4.67 -6.57
CA TYR A 108 5.88 -5.10 -5.18
C TYR A 108 5.64 -3.94 -4.23
N LEU A 109 5.04 -4.27 -3.08
CA LEU A 109 5.14 -3.52 -1.86
C LEU A 109 6.25 -4.13 -1.02
N VAL A 110 7.29 -3.35 -0.72
CA VAL A 110 8.30 -3.69 0.27
C VAL A 110 8.03 -2.88 1.53
N HIS A 111 7.76 -3.56 2.64
CA HIS A 111 7.55 -2.98 3.95
C HIS A 111 8.70 -3.39 4.88
N THR A 112 9.32 -2.41 5.53
CA THR A 112 10.51 -2.59 6.36
C THR A 112 10.29 -2.01 7.76
N ASP A 113 11.14 -2.37 8.71
CA ASP A 113 11.22 -1.81 10.08
C ASP A 113 12.55 -1.09 10.35
N ASP A 114 13.26 -0.75 9.27
CA ASP A 114 14.59 -0.16 9.31
C ASP A 114 14.58 1.38 9.38
N ALA A 115 15.77 1.96 9.58
CA ALA A 115 15.93 3.41 9.68
C ALA A 115 15.68 4.13 8.34
N PRO A 116 15.30 5.42 8.36
CA PRO A 116 15.18 6.23 7.16
C PRO A 116 16.45 6.21 6.31
N ARG A 117 16.27 6.04 4.99
CA ARG A 117 17.38 6.08 4.02
C ARG A 117 16.87 6.57 2.66
N PRO A 118 17.63 7.45 1.97
CA PRO A 118 17.28 7.85 0.62
C PRO A 118 17.35 6.66 -0.34
N LEU A 119 16.33 6.54 -1.18
CA LEU A 119 16.30 5.59 -2.29
C LEU A 119 16.19 6.35 -3.61
N SER A 120 16.86 5.85 -4.64
CA SER A 120 16.81 6.41 -5.98
C SER A 120 16.95 5.31 -7.01
N SER A 121 15.88 5.09 -7.77
CA SER A 121 15.86 4.18 -8.90
C SER A 121 14.67 4.52 -9.81
N PRO A 122 14.82 4.41 -11.15
CA PRO A 122 13.70 4.58 -12.07
C PRO A 122 12.62 3.49 -11.92
N GLN A 123 12.91 2.40 -11.19
CA GLN A 123 11.94 1.35 -10.88
C GLN A 123 11.11 1.65 -9.62
N ILE A 124 11.46 2.68 -8.84
CA ILE A 124 10.65 3.06 -7.67
C ILE A 124 9.45 3.87 -8.15
N ILE A 125 8.27 3.36 -7.82
CA ILE A 125 6.98 4.00 -8.10
C ILE A 125 6.71 5.08 -7.05
N LEU A 126 6.89 4.74 -5.78
CA LEU A 126 6.65 5.61 -4.64
C LEU A 126 7.40 5.05 -3.43
N TYR A 127 7.98 5.90 -2.59
CA TYR A 127 8.48 5.46 -1.29
C TYR A 127 8.39 6.55 -0.24
N GLY A 128 8.35 6.13 1.03
CA GLY A 128 8.30 7.04 2.15
C GLY A 128 8.55 6.37 3.50
N ASP A 129 8.77 7.21 4.51
CA ASP A 129 8.92 6.77 5.89
C ASP A 129 7.55 6.62 6.57
N LEU A 130 7.45 5.60 7.43
CA LEU A 130 6.29 5.32 8.28
C LEU A 130 6.59 5.79 9.69
N SER A 131 5.68 6.57 10.27
CA SER A 131 5.74 6.95 11.68
C SER A 131 4.43 6.70 12.40
N ALA A 132 4.51 6.57 13.73
CA ALA A 132 3.36 6.39 14.59
C ALA A 132 2.38 7.57 14.47
N LEU A 133 1.10 7.34 14.79
CA LEU A 133 0.06 8.37 14.66
C LEU A 133 0.18 9.45 15.74
N ASP A 134 0.50 9.04 16.96
CA ASP A 134 0.50 9.89 18.15
C ASP A 134 1.90 10.38 18.54
N THR A 135 2.94 9.86 17.90
CA THR A 135 4.34 10.20 18.20
C THR A 135 5.14 10.30 16.90
N ASP A 136 6.25 11.03 16.92
CA ASP A 136 7.21 11.03 15.80
C ASP A 136 8.11 9.78 15.80
N GLN A 137 7.69 8.68 16.44
CA GLN A 137 8.43 7.42 16.41
C GLN A 137 8.42 6.86 14.99
N HIS A 138 9.61 6.67 14.43
CA HIS A 138 9.82 5.97 13.18
C HIS A 138 9.49 4.48 13.32
N LEU A 139 8.69 3.97 12.39
CA LEU A 139 8.23 2.58 12.35
C LEU A 139 8.87 1.77 11.23
N GLY A 140 9.44 2.44 10.21
CA GLY A 140 10.01 1.77 9.05
C GLY A 140 9.76 2.51 7.75
N ARG A 141 9.80 1.80 6.63
CA ARG A 141 9.58 2.37 5.30
C ARG A 141 8.60 1.53 4.49
N ALA A 142 7.90 2.19 3.57
CA ALA A 142 7.13 1.52 2.53
C ALA A 142 7.66 1.95 1.16
N VAL A 143 7.93 0.96 0.31
CA VAL A 143 8.45 1.16 -1.04
C VAL A 143 7.57 0.40 -2.02
N LEU A 144 6.97 1.13 -2.96
CA LEU A 144 6.31 0.59 -4.14
C LEU A 144 7.31 0.65 -5.30
N LEU A 145 7.57 -0.49 -5.92
CA LEU A 145 8.59 -0.60 -6.96
C LEU A 145 8.28 -1.70 -7.97
N GLU A 146 8.96 -1.64 -9.11
CA GLU A 146 9.04 -2.73 -10.10
C GLU A 146 10.35 -3.52 -9.98
N SER A 147 10.28 -4.84 -10.11
CA SER A 147 11.41 -5.76 -10.00
C SER A 147 11.09 -7.08 -10.72
N PRO A 148 12.07 -7.86 -11.22
CA PRO A 148 11.80 -9.20 -11.76
C PRO A 148 11.19 -10.13 -10.69
N ASP A 149 11.73 -10.09 -9.47
CA ASP A 149 11.40 -11.02 -8.39
C ASP A 149 11.44 -10.34 -6.99
N PRO A 150 10.93 -11.01 -5.94
CA PRO A 150 10.92 -10.45 -4.59
C PRO A 150 12.31 -10.18 -3.98
N GLU A 151 13.33 -10.98 -4.33
CA GLU A 151 14.69 -10.84 -3.80
C GLU A 151 15.32 -9.55 -4.33
N SER A 152 15.20 -9.32 -5.64
CA SER A 152 15.63 -8.10 -6.31
C SER A 152 14.85 -6.87 -5.82
N ALA A 153 13.58 -7.04 -5.40
CA ALA A 153 12.78 -5.97 -4.80
C ALA A 153 13.32 -5.57 -3.42
N ALA A 154 13.62 -6.54 -2.55
CA ALA A 154 14.23 -6.28 -1.25
C ALA A 154 15.62 -5.62 -1.39
N ALA A 155 16.42 -6.11 -2.34
CA ALA A 155 17.73 -5.53 -2.64
C ALA A 155 17.63 -4.07 -3.11
N LEU A 156 16.66 -3.76 -3.98
CA LEU A 156 16.43 -2.39 -4.45
C LEU A 156 15.97 -1.44 -3.32
N ALA A 157 15.17 -1.96 -2.39
CA ALA A 157 14.76 -1.24 -1.18
C ALA A 157 15.89 -1.06 -0.16
N GLN A 158 17.05 -1.71 -0.37
CA GLN A 158 18.22 -1.71 0.52
C GLN A 158 17.85 -2.13 1.95
N ALA A 159 17.03 -3.17 2.09
CA ALA A 159 16.51 -3.62 3.37
C ALA A 159 17.00 -5.04 3.69
N ASP A 160 17.64 -5.22 4.85
CA ASP A 160 18.13 -6.51 5.33
C ASP A 160 16.98 -7.42 5.81
N VAL A 161 15.98 -6.82 6.45
CA VAL A 161 14.74 -7.46 6.89
C VAL A 161 13.58 -6.72 6.24
N SER A 162 12.79 -7.44 5.43
CA SER A 162 11.65 -6.85 4.76
C SER A 162 10.53 -7.86 4.52
N GLN A 163 9.32 -7.35 4.51
CA GLN A 163 8.14 -8.05 4.00
C GLN A 163 7.93 -7.59 2.55
N VAL A 164 8.12 -8.50 1.61
CA VAL A 164 7.90 -8.25 0.19
C VAL A 164 6.61 -8.91 -0.25
N HIS A 165 5.67 -8.09 -0.73
CA HIS A 165 4.37 -8.54 -1.19
C HIS A 165 4.24 -8.23 -2.68
N PRO A 166 3.89 -9.21 -3.54
CA PRO A 166 3.37 -8.90 -4.87
C PRO A 166 2.23 -7.90 -4.73
N TRP A 167 2.23 -6.87 -5.56
CA TRP A 167 1.29 -5.76 -5.51
C TRP A 167 1.00 -5.28 -6.92
N THR A 168 -0.15 -4.66 -7.17
CA THR A 168 -0.46 -4.09 -8.48
C THR A 168 -1.29 -2.83 -8.34
N PHE A 169 -1.27 -1.95 -9.35
CA PHE A 169 -2.14 -0.78 -9.37
C PHE A 169 -3.61 -1.20 -9.24
N GLY A 170 -4.26 -0.68 -8.20
CA GLY A 170 -5.68 -0.83 -7.96
C GLY A 170 -6.51 0.24 -8.65
N GLY A 171 -7.81 -0.03 -8.76
CA GLY A 171 -8.78 0.82 -9.46
C GLY A 171 -9.82 -0.04 -10.16
N ARG A 172 -10.87 0.60 -10.70
CA ARG A 172 -11.80 -0.08 -11.60
C ARG A 172 -11.05 -0.50 -12.86
N ARG A 173 -11.07 -1.80 -13.17
CA ARG A 173 -10.60 -2.35 -14.44
C ARG A 173 -11.80 -2.79 -15.26
#